data_AF-A0A965ETY8-F1
#
_entry.id   AF-A0A965ETY8-F1
#
_cell.length_a   1.000
_cell.length_b   1.000
_cell.length_c   1.000
_cell.angle_alpha   90.00
_cell.angle_beta   90.00
_cell.angle_gamma   90.00
#
_symmetry.space_group_name_H-M   'P 1'
#
loop_
_entity.id
_entity.type
_entity.pdbx_description
1 polymer ?
#
loop_
_entity_poly.entity_id
_entity_poly.type
_entity_poly.pdbx_seq_one_letter_code
_entity_poly.pdbx_strand_id
1 'polypeptide(L)'
;MDLMFDSQVRRSGPVLDEPALASIAGYYHRVTTSSRRMLIAAVMAMLLGMLALDALTGRSPGWLLALSAVLAGGPILLATLRTVPNAARLGWRRGTPVEQTRLARAIYRDHMVCLICMLVFLALWLAVALGWAK
;
A
#
# COMPACT_ATOMS: atom_id res chain seq x y z
N MET A 1 4.23 -1.31 3.35
CA MET A 1 4.46 -0.12 2.51
C MET A 1 5.94 0.20 2.57
N ASP A 2 6.56 0.45 1.41
CA ASP A 2 8.03 0.37 1.27
C ASP A 2 8.69 1.74 1.11
N LEU A 3 8.29 2.65 1.99
CA LEU A 3 8.63 4.08 1.96
C LEU A 3 10.13 4.37 2.05
N MET A 4 10.91 3.44 2.59
CA MET A 4 12.38 3.56 2.67
C MET A 4 13.00 3.72 1.27
N PHE A 5 12.55 2.91 0.30
CA PHE A 5 13.04 2.99 -1.08
C PHE A 5 12.32 4.05 -1.89
N ASP A 6 11.00 4.21 -1.70
CA ASP A 6 10.22 5.15 -2.51
C ASP A 6 10.49 6.62 -2.13
N SER A 7 10.95 6.91 -0.92
CA SER A 7 11.31 8.27 -0.52
C SER A 7 12.46 8.86 -1.35
N GLN A 8 13.28 8.02 -2.00
CA GLN A 8 14.33 8.44 -2.94
C GLN A 8 13.74 9.28 -4.09
N VAL A 9 12.50 8.99 -4.49
CA VAL A 9 11.76 9.71 -5.54
C VAL A 9 11.52 11.19 -5.19
N ARG A 10 11.52 11.56 -3.90
CA ARG A 10 11.34 12.96 -3.46
C ARG A 10 12.56 13.84 -3.72
N ARG A 11 13.76 13.25 -3.75
CA ARG A 11 15.03 13.99 -3.89
C ARG A 11 15.50 14.09 -5.33
N SER A 12 14.78 13.45 -6.27
CA SER A 12 15.19 13.37 -7.67
C SER A 12 14.55 14.45 -8.54
N GLY A 13 15.33 14.94 -9.52
CA GLY A 13 14.87 15.82 -10.61
C GLY A 13 13.84 15.14 -11.53
N PRO A 14 13.58 15.65 -12.74
CA PRO A 14 12.56 15.11 -13.65
C PRO A 14 12.70 13.60 -13.91
N VAL A 15 13.93 13.12 -13.99
CA VAL A 15 14.32 11.70 -14.12
C VAL A 15 15.09 11.29 -12.87
N LEU A 16 14.83 10.09 -12.34
CA LEU A 16 15.62 9.54 -11.23
C LEU A 16 17.05 9.25 -11.69
N ASP A 17 18.01 9.50 -10.81
CA ASP A 17 19.40 9.07 -11.02
C ASP A 17 19.45 7.53 -11.11
N GLU A 18 20.30 7.03 -12.01
CA GLU A 18 20.43 5.58 -12.25
C GLU A 18 20.70 4.76 -10.97
N PRO A 19 21.50 5.20 -9.98
CA PRO A 19 21.68 4.46 -8.74
C PRO A 19 20.39 4.31 -7.92
N ALA A 20 19.56 5.36 -7.87
CA ALA A 20 18.29 5.33 -7.15
C ALA A 20 17.28 4.43 -7.89
N LEU A 21 17.20 4.56 -9.22
CA LEU A 21 16.37 3.69 -10.05
C LEU A 21 16.78 2.22 -9.89
N ALA A 22 18.08 1.96 -9.85
CA ALA A 22 18.64 0.63 -9.66
C ALA A 22 18.29 0.02 -8.31
N SER A 23 18.38 0.83 -7.25
CA SER A 23 17.98 0.42 -5.90
C SER A 23 16.50 0.05 -5.85
N ILE A 24 15.63 0.90 -6.39
CA ILE A 24 14.18 0.72 -6.37
C ILE A 24 13.76 -0.50 -7.20
N ALA A 25 14.28 -0.62 -8.43
CA ALA A 25 13.97 -1.75 -9.32
C ALA A 25 14.46 -3.08 -8.74
N GLY A 26 15.69 -3.12 -8.19
CA GLY A 26 16.23 -4.32 -7.56
C GLY A 26 15.41 -4.76 -6.33
N TYR A 27 14.91 -3.81 -5.54
CA TYR A 27 14.01 -4.07 -4.43
C TYR A 27 12.69 -4.70 -4.92
N TYR A 28 11.99 -4.04 -5.86
CA TYR A 28 10.70 -4.53 -6.33
C TYR A 28 10.82 -5.85 -7.09
N HIS A 29 11.93 -6.10 -7.81
CA HIS A 29 12.20 -7.41 -8.42
C HIS A 29 12.19 -8.53 -7.37
N ARG A 30 12.92 -8.36 -6.25
CA ARG A 30 12.94 -9.35 -5.17
C ARG A 30 11.59 -9.51 -4.49
N VAL A 31 10.89 -8.42 -4.19
CA VAL A 31 9.59 -8.48 -3.52
C VAL A 31 8.54 -9.16 -4.40
N THR A 32 8.56 -8.89 -5.70
CA THR A 32 7.63 -9.48 -6.66
C THR A 32 7.94 -10.94 -7.01
N THR A 33 9.15 -11.43 -6.74
CA THR A 33 9.53 -12.83 -7.00
C THR A 33 9.61 -13.67 -5.72
N SER A 34 9.64 -13.05 -4.54
CA SER A 34 9.71 -13.73 -3.25
C SER A 34 8.35 -14.14 -2.69
N SER A 35 8.35 -15.18 -1.84
CA SER A 35 7.23 -15.58 -0.99
C SER A 35 6.71 -14.45 -0.09
N ARG A 36 7.52 -13.41 0.16
CA ARG A 36 7.11 -12.21 0.91
C ARG A 36 5.85 -11.56 0.35
N ARG A 37 5.63 -11.61 -0.97
CA ARG A 37 4.38 -11.12 -1.59
C ARG A 37 3.14 -11.84 -1.07
N MET A 38 3.23 -13.17 -0.94
CA MET A 38 2.11 -13.99 -0.48
C MET A 38 1.82 -13.75 1.00
N LEU A 39 2.85 -13.53 1.82
CA LEU A 39 2.67 -13.16 3.22
C LEU A 39 1.91 -11.82 3.36
N ILE A 40 2.28 -10.81 2.56
CA ILE A 40 1.57 -9.52 2.55
C ILE A 40 0.12 -9.70 2.14
N ALA A 41 -0.14 -10.47 1.08
CA ALA A 41 -1.49 -10.77 0.63
C ALA A 41 -2.31 -11.52 1.71
N ALA A 42 -1.69 -12.45 2.43
CA ALA A 42 -2.34 -13.18 3.51
C ALA A 42 -2.74 -12.25 4.68
N VAL A 43 -1.86 -11.33 5.08
CA VAL A 43 -2.16 -10.33 6.12
C VAL A 43 -3.31 -9.41 5.68
N MET A 44 -3.33 -8.98 4.42
CA MET A 44 -4.42 -8.17 3.87
C MET A 44 -5.75 -8.93 3.87
N ALA A 45 -5.74 -10.21 3.47
CA ALA A 45 -6.91 -11.07 3.52
C ALA A 45 -7.40 -11.31 4.95
N MET A 46 -6.49 -11.51 5.90
CA MET A 46 -6.82 -11.66 7.31
C MET A 46 -7.50 -10.42 7.89
N LEU A 47 -7.00 -9.22 7.57
CA LEU A 47 -7.63 -7.96 7.98
C LEU A 47 -9.07 -7.85 7.48
N LEU A 48 -9.30 -8.10 6.19
CA LEU A 48 -10.64 -8.08 5.61
C LEU A 48 -11.55 -9.15 6.21
N GLY A 49 -11.02 -10.35 6.45
CA GLY A 49 -11.72 -11.44 7.10
C GLY A 49 -12.15 -11.08 8.52
N MET A 50 -11.29 -10.43 9.30
CA MET A 50 -11.63 -9.98 10.65
C MET A 50 -12.71 -8.89 10.64
N LEU A 51 -12.65 -7.94 9.71
CA LEU A 51 -13.71 -6.94 9.53
C LEU A 51 -15.05 -7.57 9.12
N ALA A 52 -15.02 -8.57 8.25
CA ALA A 52 -16.22 -9.31 7.85
C ALA A 52 -16.80 -10.12 9.02
N LEU A 53 -15.96 -10.81 9.80
CA LEU A 53 -16.39 -11.52 11.01
C LEU A 53 -17.00 -10.55 12.02
N ASP A 54 -16.41 -9.38 12.21
CA ASP A 54 -16.96 -8.37 13.11
C ASP A 54 -18.35 -7.91 12.65
N ALA A 55 -18.51 -7.63 11.36
CA ALA A 55 -19.79 -7.30 10.75
C ALA A 55 -20.86 -8.38 10.94
N LEU A 56 -20.49 -9.67 10.85
CA LEU A 56 -21.41 -10.79 11.07
C LEU A 56 -21.78 -10.95 12.55
N THR A 57 -20.87 -10.64 13.47
CA THR A 57 -21.13 -10.73 14.91
C THR A 57 -21.86 -9.52 15.49
N GLY A 58 -21.90 -8.40 14.78
CA GLY A 58 -22.57 -7.17 15.21
C GLY A 58 -21.96 -6.50 16.45
N ARG A 59 -20.68 -6.77 16.76
CA ARG A 59 -20.01 -6.20 17.94
C ARG A 59 -19.68 -4.72 17.78
N SER A 60 -19.50 -4.26 16.54
CA SER A 60 -19.14 -2.89 16.21
C SER A 60 -20.25 -2.13 15.49
N PRO A 61 -20.33 -0.78 15.63
CA PRO A 61 -21.28 0.03 14.89
C PRO A 61 -21.12 -0.11 13.37
N GLY A 62 -22.23 -0.18 12.63
CA GLY A 62 -22.21 -0.36 11.18
C GLY A 62 -21.46 0.74 10.41
N TRP A 63 -21.51 1.99 10.90
CA TRP A 63 -20.77 3.12 10.30
C TRP A 63 -19.25 2.95 10.43
N LEU A 64 -18.77 2.42 11.57
CA LEU A 64 -17.36 2.15 11.84
C LEU A 64 -16.85 1.08 10.88
N LEU A 65 -17.63 0.03 10.67
CA LEU A 65 -17.33 -1.05 9.75
C LEU A 65 -17.33 -0.60 8.29
N ALA A 66 -18.31 0.22 7.88
CA ALA A 66 -18.35 0.78 6.53
C ALA A 66 -17.11 1.64 6.24
N LEU A 67 -16.75 2.54 7.17
CA LEU A 67 -15.57 3.38 7.03
C LEU A 67 -14.28 2.56 7.05
N SER A 68 -14.20 1.56 7.93
CA SER A 68 -13.09 0.60 7.99
C SER A 68 -12.92 -0.18 6.68
N ALA A 69 -14.02 -0.62 6.07
CA ALA A 69 -14.00 -1.34 4.80
C ALA A 69 -13.45 -0.47 3.66
N VAL A 70 -13.80 0.83 3.63
CA VAL A 70 -13.25 1.77 2.65
C VAL A 70 -11.76 2.03 2.91
N LEU A 71 -11.39 2.31 4.16
CA LEU A 71 -10.01 2.64 4.54
C LEU A 71 -9.04 1.47 4.40
N ALA A 72 -9.49 0.22 4.61
CA ALA A 72 -8.68 -0.98 4.40
C ALA A 72 -8.79 -1.51 2.97
N GLY A 73 -10.01 -1.66 2.46
CA GLY A 73 -10.30 -2.24 1.15
C GLY A 73 -9.83 -1.38 -0.01
N GLY A 74 -9.93 -0.05 0.09
CA GLY A 74 -9.47 0.89 -0.94
C GLY A 74 -7.98 0.73 -1.26
N PRO A 75 -7.07 0.84 -0.27
CA PRO A 75 -5.65 0.58 -0.47
C PRO A 75 -5.34 -0.84 -0.94
N ILE A 76 -6.08 -1.87 -0.48
CA ILE A 76 -5.89 -3.25 -0.93
C ILE A 76 -6.22 -3.39 -2.42
N LEU A 77 -7.32 -2.79 -2.87
CA LEU A 77 -7.72 -2.78 -4.27
C LEU A 77 -6.72 -1.99 -5.12
N LEU A 78 -6.31 -0.81 -4.66
CA LEU A 78 -5.29 0.00 -5.33
C LEU A 78 -3.97 -0.76 -5.47
N ALA A 79 -3.54 -1.45 -4.41
CA ALA A 79 -2.33 -2.26 -4.41
C ALA A 79 -2.42 -3.39 -5.45
N THR A 80 -3.54 -4.10 -5.48
CA THR A 80 -3.76 -5.25 -6.37
C THR A 80 -3.84 -4.83 -7.83
N LEU A 81 -4.59 -3.77 -8.14
CA LEU A 81 -4.87 -3.36 -9.51
C LEU A 81 -3.77 -2.51 -10.13
N ARG A 82 -3.04 -1.74 -9.32
CA ARG A 82 -2.11 -0.72 -9.82
C ARG A 82 -0.71 -0.87 -9.28
N THR A 83 -0.55 -0.95 -7.96
CA THR A 83 0.78 -0.89 -7.35
C THR A 83 1.61 -2.14 -7.65
N VAL A 84 1.03 -3.34 -7.52
CA VAL A 84 1.73 -4.61 -7.80
C VAL A 84 2.11 -4.75 -9.28
N PRO A 85 1.22 -4.50 -10.26
CA PRO A 85 1.61 -4.52 -11.67
C PRO A 85 2.70 -3.50 -12.02
N ASN A 86 2.61 -2.29 -11.47
CA ASN A 86 3.63 -1.25 -11.68
C ASN A 86 4.98 -1.64 -11.07
N ALA A 87 4.97 -2.18 -9.85
CA ALA A 87 6.17 -2.67 -9.16
C ALA A 87 6.82 -3.83 -9.94
N ALA A 88 6.02 -4.74 -10.49
CA ALA A 88 6.54 -5.79 -11.37
C ALA A 88 7.20 -5.17 -12.61
N ARG A 89 6.52 -4.30 -13.36
CA ARG A 89 7.08 -3.63 -14.55
C ARG A 89 8.39 -2.90 -14.26
N LEU A 90 8.45 -2.19 -13.14
CA LEU A 90 9.65 -1.49 -12.67
C LEU A 90 10.77 -2.47 -12.27
N GLY A 91 10.43 -3.56 -11.57
CA GLY A 91 11.39 -4.59 -11.18
C GLY A 91 12.00 -5.36 -12.36
N TRP A 92 11.26 -5.50 -13.46
CA TRP A 92 11.78 -6.04 -14.72
C TRP A 92 12.55 -5.01 -15.56
N ARG A 93 12.66 -3.75 -15.10
CA ARG A 93 13.31 -2.63 -15.80
C ARG A 93 12.89 -2.48 -17.27
N ARG A 94 11.61 -2.68 -17.56
CA ARG A 94 11.09 -2.49 -18.92
C ARG A 94 10.83 -0.99 -19.19
N GLY A 95 11.20 -0.54 -20.37
CA GLY A 95 10.97 0.83 -20.83
C GLY A 95 12.11 1.80 -20.52
N THR A 96 11.92 3.06 -20.91
CA THR A 96 12.91 4.14 -20.77
C THR A 96 13.07 4.59 -19.32
N PRO A 97 14.19 5.24 -18.94
CA PRO A 97 14.39 5.80 -17.59
C PRO A 97 13.28 6.77 -17.17
N VAL A 98 12.68 7.50 -18.13
CA VAL A 98 11.54 8.40 -17.91
C VAL A 98 10.29 7.61 -17.52
N GLU A 99 9.99 6.51 -18.21
CA GLU A 99 8.84 5.64 -17.90
C GLU A 99 9.02 4.96 -16.54
N GLN A 100 10.21 4.45 -16.26
CA GLN A 100 10.54 3.83 -14.98
C GLN A 100 10.43 4.85 -13.83
N THR A 101 10.86 6.09 -14.05
CA THR A 101 10.66 7.21 -13.12
C THR A 101 9.17 7.49 -12.86
N ARG A 102 8.35 7.49 -13.90
CA ARG A 102 6.88 7.67 -13.75
C ARG A 102 6.26 6.53 -12.95
N LEU A 103 6.68 5.29 -13.18
CA LEU A 103 6.24 4.13 -12.40
C LEU A 103 6.63 4.27 -10.92
N ALA A 104 7.88 4.63 -10.63
CA ALA A 104 8.35 4.84 -9.25
C ALA A 104 7.55 5.94 -8.53
N ARG A 105 7.25 7.06 -9.21
CA ARG A 105 6.39 8.12 -8.66
C ARG A 105 4.95 7.66 -8.43
N ALA A 106 4.40 6.86 -9.33
CA ALA A 106 3.06 6.31 -9.18
C ALA A 106 2.97 5.39 -7.96
N ILE A 107 3.94 4.50 -7.79
CA ILE A 107 4.02 3.59 -6.64
C ILE A 107 4.18 4.38 -5.33
N TYR A 108 5.05 5.38 -5.29
CA TYR A 108 5.21 6.26 -4.13
C TYR A 108 3.88 6.95 -3.74
N ARG A 109 3.13 7.46 -4.72
CA ARG A 109 1.82 8.08 -4.47
C ARG A 109 0.81 7.06 -3.92
N ASP A 110 0.76 5.86 -4.49
CA ASP A 110 -0.12 4.80 -4.00
C ASP A 110 0.22 4.42 -2.54
N HIS A 111 1.51 4.36 -2.20
CA HIS A 111 1.94 4.11 -0.82
C HIS A 111 1.62 5.27 0.14
N MET A 112 1.66 6.52 -0.30
CA MET A 112 1.20 7.66 0.52
C MET A 112 -0.30 7.59 0.79
N VAL A 113 -1.11 7.26 -0.21
CA VAL A 113 -2.56 7.05 -0.01
C VAL A 113 -2.80 5.92 0.98
N CYS A 114 -2.13 4.78 0.81
CA CYS A 114 -2.21 3.65 1.73
C CYS A 114 -1.81 4.05 3.16
N LEU A 115 -0.70 4.76 3.34
CA LEU A 115 -0.25 5.27 4.64
C LEU A 115 -1.33 6.10 5.32
N ILE A 116 -1.89 7.09 4.61
CA ILE A 116 -2.93 7.97 5.15
C ILE A 116 -4.17 7.16 5.55
N CYS A 117 -4.64 6.27 4.67
CA CYS A 117 -5.80 5.43 4.96
C CYS A 117 -5.58 4.54 6.19
N MET A 118 -4.40 3.91 6.33
CA MET A 118 -4.10 3.06 7.48
C MET A 118 -3.92 3.87 8.77
N LEU A 119 -3.38 5.09 8.70
CA LEU A 119 -3.30 5.99 9.85
C LEU A 119 -4.69 6.42 10.33
N VAL A 120 -5.58 6.80 9.39
CA VAL A 120 -6.97 7.16 9.72
C VAL A 120 -7.71 5.94 10.27
N PHE A 121 -7.54 4.75 9.68
CA PHE A 121 -8.10 3.50 10.19
C PHE A 121 -7.67 3.25 11.63
N LEU A 122 -6.36 3.33 11.90
CA LEU A 122 -5.82 3.12 13.24
C LEU A 122 -6.35 4.16 14.23
N ALA A 123 -6.34 5.44 13.87
CA ALA A 123 -6.83 6.52 14.72
C ALA A 123 -8.32 6.35 15.05
N LEU A 124 -9.12 5.92 14.08
CA LEU A 124 -10.54 5.66 14.25
C LEU A 124 -10.78 4.54 15.27
N TRP A 125 -10.09 3.40 15.12
CA TRP A 125 -10.20 2.28 16.05
C TRP A 125 -9.68 2.62 17.44
N LEU A 126 -8.60 3.41 17.55
CA LEU A 126 -8.11 3.91 18.84
C LEU A 126 -9.11 4.85 19.51
N ALA A 127 -9.72 5.78 18.76
CA ALA A 127 -10.71 6.70 19.30
C ALA A 127 -11.96 5.97 19.83
N VAL A 128 -12.43 4.94 19.12
CA VAL A 128 -13.53 4.09 19.57
C VAL A 128 -13.13 3.28 20.82
N ALA A 129 -11.93 2.67 20.81
CA ALA A 129 -11.42 1.90 21.95
C ALA A 129 -11.22 2.75 23.22
N LEU A 130 -10.84 4.02 23.06
CA LEU A 130 -10.72 5.01 24.14
C LEU A 130 -12.06 5.66 24.53
N GLY A 131 -13.15 5.31 23.86
CA GLY A 131 -14.50 5.82 24.14
C GLY A 131 -14.77 7.25 23.67
N TRP A 132 -13.92 7.80 22.80
CA TRP A 132 -14.06 9.16 22.24
C TRP A 132 -15.10 9.24 21.11
N ALA A 133 -15.39 8.11 20.46
CA ALA A 133 -16.43 8.00 19.44
C ALA A 133 -17.36 6.84 19.83
N LYS A 134 -18.64 7.13 20.04
CA LYS A 134 -19.72 6.15 20.29
C LYS A 134 -20.66 6.13 19.09
#